data_AF-A0AB94IRQ1-F1
#
_entry.id   AF-A0AB94IRQ1-F1
#
_cell.length_a   1.000
_cell.length_b   1.000
_cell.length_c   1.000
_cell.angle_alpha   90.00
_cell.angle_beta   90.00
_cell.angle_gamma   90.00
#
_symmetry.space_group_name_H-M   'P 1'
#
loop_
_entity.id
_entity.type
_entity.pdbx_description
1 polymer ?
#
loop_
_entity_poly.entity_id
_entity_poly.type
_entity_poly.pdbx_seq_one_letter_code
_entity_poly.pdbx_strand_id
1 'polypeptide(L)'
;MTTNLTRPISKKLLFSILVVTIGAEVLLYLTRYSSMAGTLYDALMVSSFFIGWELYRRLGSPGDKAKTRRQLTLQFTGAFLIFFLGSTVINVYSANTFQDFSDHYEQYVHDYADMQAYDPGDEETTTEPVWAFFEKVDLVGYDIFADTLAGLEEVWRLAYIILFLLLFKKIFRKRWESGRRDMFLMAALFLTTILFGIDHTLDSAQPWSIKIGSIVTFANMGLLFGLILLWTRNLWVTVLVHALYDITATLSWYYVEYAVELFALAVLVVHLILFTLEKVHQKRLNRELQTIELQQTTEVLQNAE
;
A
#
# COMPACT_ATOMS: atom_id res chain seq x y z
N MET A 1 13.90 -7.48 11.68
CA MET A 1 13.22 -6.33 11.04
C MET A 1 13.45 -5.02 11.81
N THR A 2 12.97 -4.86 13.05
CA THR A 2 13.10 -3.61 13.84
C THR A 2 14.53 -3.06 13.98
N THR A 3 15.52 -3.95 14.10
CA THR A 3 16.94 -3.57 14.10
C THR A 3 17.39 -2.91 12.78
N ASN A 4 16.87 -3.33 11.63
CA ASN A 4 17.23 -2.78 10.32
C ASN A 4 16.52 -1.45 10.07
N LEU A 5 15.23 -1.36 10.43
CA LEU A 5 14.44 -0.14 10.36
C LEU A 5 15.05 1.01 11.18
N THR A 6 15.65 0.68 12.32
CA THR A 6 16.27 1.67 13.23
C THR A 6 17.79 1.81 13.09
N ARG A 7 18.36 1.36 11.96
CA ARG A 7 19.76 1.66 11.60
C ARG A 7 19.95 3.18 11.47
N PRO A 8 21.17 3.70 11.75
CA PRO A 8 21.46 5.13 11.59
C PRO A 8 20.96 5.67 10.25
N ILE A 9 20.38 6.87 10.30
CA ILE A 9 19.80 7.58 9.15
C ILE A 9 20.66 8.82 8.92
N SER A 10 21.02 9.09 7.67
CA SER A 10 21.73 10.32 7.33
C SER A 10 20.81 11.53 7.55
N LYS A 11 21.38 12.72 7.79
CA LYS A 11 20.58 13.95 7.93
C LYS A 11 19.71 14.20 6.69
N LYS A 12 20.22 13.88 5.51
CA LYS A 12 19.49 13.99 4.23
C LYS A 12 18.28 13.06 4.21
N LEU A 13 18.45 11.78 4.52
CA LEU A 13 17.34 10.82 4.52
C LEU A 13 16.32 11.15 5.62
N LEU A 14 16.75 11.60 6.80
CA LEU A 14 15.83 12.04 7.85
C LEU A 14 14.99 13.24 7.40
N PHE A 15 15.61 14.23 6.75
CA PHE A 15 14.89 15.37 6.18
C PHE A 15 13.89 14.92 5.11
N SER A 16 14.31 14.06 4.18
CA SER A 16 13.42 13.48 3.16
C SER A 16 12.23 12.72 3.75
N ILE A 17 12.45 11.93 4.81
CA ILE A 17 11.39 11.25 5.56
C ILE A 17 10.41 12.26 6.15
N LEU A 18 10.89 13.34 6.77
CA LEU A 18 10.03 14.39 7.34
C LEU A 18 9.23 15.13 6.27
N VAL A 19 9.84 15.39 5.11
CA VAL A 19 9.18 16.05 3.97
C VAL A 19 8.10 15.15 3.37
N VAL A 20 8.38 13.86 3.13
CA VAL A 20 7.36 12.93 2.62
C VAL A 20 6.29 12.59 3.63
N THR A 21 6.52 12.76 4.94
CA THR A 21 5.50 12.52 5.98
C THR A 21 4.68 13.77 6.26
N ILE A 22 5.21 14.65 7.12
CA ILE A 22 4.53 15.87 7.56
C ILE A 22 4.31 16.84 6.39
N GLY A 23 5.25 16.91 5.44
CA GLY A 23 5.08 17.78 4.27
C GLY A 23 3.95 17.32 3.36
N ALA A 24 3.73 16.01 3.20
CA ALA A 24 2.61 15.48 2.44
C ALA A 24 1.27 15.83 3.10
N GLU A 25 1.14 15.62 4.42
CA GLU A 25 -0.08 15.97 5.17
C GLU A 25 -0.39 17.47 5.10
N VAL A 26 0.63 18.33 5.20
CA VAL A 26 0.45 19.78 5.08
C VAL A 26 -0.02 20.15 3.67
N LEU A 27 0.59 19.59 2.63
CA LEU A 27 0.17 19.86 1.25
C LEU A 27 -1.24 19.33 0.98
N LEU A 28 -1.55 18.12 1.47
CA LEU A 28 -2.88 17.51 1.37
C LEU A 28 -3.94 18.36 2.08
N TYR A 29 -3.65 18.89 3.26
CA TYR A 29 -4.57 19.82 3.94
C TYR A 29 -4.77 21.13 3.16
N LEU A 30 -3.72 21.61 2.49
CA LEU A 30 -3.75 22.86 1.73
C LEU A 30 -4.46 22.73 0.37
N THR A 31 -4.70 21.52 -0.15
CA THR A 31 -5.44 21.32 -1.41
C THR A 31 -6.83 21.94 -1.34
N ARG A 32 -7.47 21.90 -0.16
CA ARG A 32 -8.72 22.61 0.17
C ARG A 32 -8.77 24.08 -0.22
N TYR A 33 -7.61 24.72 -0.26
CA TYR A 33 -7.49 26.17 -0.43
C TYR A 33 -6.69 26.54 -1.68
N SER A 34 -6.04 25.58 -2.35
CA SER A 34 -5.11 25.87 -3.44
C SER A 34 -4.86 24.68 -4.35
N SER A 35 -5.15 24.84 -5.65
CA SER A 35 -4.75 23.89 -6.69
C SER A 35 -3.23 23.72 -6.80
N MET A 36 -2.45 24.77 -6.52
CA MET A 36 -0.99 24.69 -6.43
C MET A 36 -0.55 23.70 -5.34
N ALA A 37 -1.28 23.60 -4.23
CA ALA A 37 -0.97 22.62 -3.19
C ALA A 37 -1.20 21.19 -3.68
N GLY A 38 -2.24 20.95 -4.49
CA GLY A 38 -2.48 19.67 -5.17
C GLY A 38 -1.33 19.29 -6.10
N THR A 39 -0.92 20.20 -7.00
CA THR A 39 0.23 19.97 -7.89
C THR A 39 1.53 19.69 -7.13
N LEU A 40 1.77 20.39 -6.01
CA LEU A 40 2.94 20.15 -5.16
C LEU A 40 2.84 18.82 -4.42
N TYR A 41 1.65 18.41 -4.00
CA TYR A 41 1.40 17.10 -3.42
C TYR A 41 1.73 15.99 -4.43
N ASP A 42 1.23 16.07 -5.65
CA ASP A 42 1.53 15.09 -6.71
C ASP A 42 3.04 15.01 -6.99
N ALA A 43 3.70 16.16 -7.10
CA ALA A 43 5.15 16.23 -7.30
C ALA A 43 5.91 15.61 -6.12
N LEU A 44 5.42 15.79 -4.88
CA LEU A 44 5.97 15.16 -3.69
C LEU A 44 5.76 13.64 -3.73
N MET A 45 4.57 13.17 -4.13
CA MET A 45 4.24 11.75 -4.25
C MET A 45 5.13 11.05 -5.28
N VAL A 46 5.30 11.62 -6.47
CA VAL A 46 6.25 11.13 -7.48
C VAL A 46 7.68 11.10 -6.91
N SER A 47 8.10 12.17 -6.23
CA SER A 47 9.43 12.25 -5.63
C SER A 47 9.64 11.24 -4.49
N SER A 48 8.57 10.83 -3.81
CA SER A 48 8.60 9.85 -2.73
C SER A 48 9.12 8.50 -3.20
N PHE A 49 8.97 8.15 -4.48
CA PHE A 49 9.51 6.93 -5.08
C PHE A 49 11.00 6.73 -4.76
N PHE A 50 11.80 7.80 -4.90
CA PHE A 50 13.24 7.74 -4.63
C PHE A 50 13.56 7.50 -3.15
N ILE A 51 12.71 8.03 -2.26
CA ILE A 51 12.83 7.81 -0.82
C ILE A 51 12.41 6.38 -0.49
N GLY A 52 11.29 5.90 -1.08
CA GLY A 52 10.82 4.53 -0.99
C GLY A 52 11.88 3.51 -1.39
N TRP A 53 12.66 3.79 -2.43
CA TRP A 53 13.78 2.94 -2.84
C TRP A 53 14.83 2.75 -1.74
N GLU A 54 15.17 3.82 -1.02
CA GLU A 54 16.14 3.77 0.08
C GLU A 54 15.54 3.15 1.34
N LEU A 55 14.25 3.40 1.63
CA LEU A 55 13.55 2.80 2.76
C LEU A 55 13.30 1.30 2.57
N TYR A 56 12.99 0.86 1.34
CA TYR A 56 12.78 -0.55 0.99
C TYR A 56 13.96 -1.43 1.40
N ARG A 57 15.19 -0.95 1.20
CA ARG A 57 16.42 -1.67 1.60
C ARG A 57 16.50 -1.95 3.10
N ARG A 58 15.77 -1.21 3.93
CA ARG A 58 15.74 -1.36 5.39
C ARG A 58 14.74 -2.42 5.87
N LEU A 59 13.84 -2.88 4.99
CA LEU A 59 12.91 -3.97 5.29
C LEU A 59 13.58 -5.34 5.23
N GLY A 60 14.57 -5.50 4.34
CA GLY A 60 15.32 -6.75 4.16
C GLY A 60 16.19 -7.11 5.37
N SER A 61 16.40 -8.40 5.57
CA SER A 61 17.35 -8.92 6.58
C SER A 61 18.68 -9.31 5.93
N PRO A 62 19.84 -9.10 6.60
CA PRO A 62 21.10 -9.68 6.16
C PRO A 62 20.96 -11.19 6.09
N GLY A 63 21.04 -11.77 4.88
CA GLY A 63 20.88 -13.21 4.66
C GLY A 63 19.55 -13.63 4.02
N ASP A 64 18.62 -12.71 3.75
CA ASP A 64 17.44 -13.04 2.95
C ASP A 64 17.89 -13.45 1.53
N LYS A 65 17.56 -14.69 1.13
CA LYS A 65 17.79 -15.16 -0.24
C LYS A 65 16.94 -14.33 -1.19
N ALA A 66 17.51 -13.94 -2.32
CA ALA A 66 16.76 -13.27 -3.38
C ALA A 66 15.60 -14.17 -3.83
N LYS A 67 14.38 -13.64 -3.75
CA LYS A 67 13.18 -14.35 -4.20
C LYS A 67 13.18 -14.46 -5.72
N THR A 68 12.71 -15.60 -6.22
CA THR A 68 12.51 -15.75 -7.68
C THR A 68 11.34 -14.87 -8.14
N ARG A 69 11.28 -14.57 -9.44
CA ARG A 69 10.14 -13.82 -10.03
C ARG A 69 8.80 -14.48 -9.68
N ARG A 70 8.74 -15.82 -9.73
CA ARG A 70 7.54 -16.59 -9.36
C ARG A 70 7.12 -16.37 -7.90
N GLN A 71 8.09 -16.37 -6.98
CA GLN A 71 7.83 -16.14 -5.56
C GLN A 71 7.39 -14.69 -5.29
N LEU A 72 7.92 -13.72 -6.03
CA LEU A 72 7.46 -12.34 -5.97
C LEU A 72 6.03 -12.19 -6.48
N THR A 73 5.70 -12.82 -7.61
CA THR A 73 4.32 -12.83 -8.13
C THR A 73 3.36 -13.54 -7.18
N LEU A 74 3.77 -14.65 -6.55
CA LEU A 74 2.97 -15.32 -5.52
C LEU A 74 2.74 -14.46 -4.29
N GLN A 75 3.77 -13.73 -3.87
CA GLN A 75 3.67 -12.78 -2.77
C GLN A 75 2.71 -11.64 -3.10
N PHE A 76 2.80 -11.07 -4.31
CA PHE A 76 1.89 -10.03 -4.78
C PHE A 76 0.44 -10.54 -4.85
N THR A 77 0.19 -11.63 -5.56
CA THR A 77 -1.17 -12.19 -5.73
C THR A 77 -1.79 -12.58 -4.38
N GLY A 78 -1.00 -13.16 -3.47
CA GLY A 78 -1.48 -13.47 -2.12
C GLY A 78 -1.80 -12.21 -1.30
N ALA A 79 -0.96 -11.17 -1.39
CA ALA A 79 -1.20 -9.89 -0.73
C ALA A 79 -2.46 -9.20 -1.26
N PHE A 80 -2.64 -9.18 -2.59
CA PHE A 80 -3.81 -8.62 -3.23
C PHE A 80 -5.10 -9.31 -2.77
N LEU A 81 -5.13 -10.65 -2.77
CA LEU A 81 -6.31 -11.40 -2.34
C LEU A 81 -6.65 -11.21 -0.85
N ILE A 82 -5.63 -11.14 0.00
CA ILE A 82 -5.82 -10.83 1.44
C ILE A 82 -6.38 -9.43 1.60
N PHE A 83 -5.83 -8.46 0.86
CA PHE A 83 -6.33 -7.08 0.90
C PHE A 83 -7.77 -7.00 0.42
N PHE A 84 -8.09 -7.54 -0.75
CA PHE A 84 -9.44 -7.56 -1.32
C PHE A 84 -10.48 -8.19 -0.38
N LEU A 85 -10.16 -9.36 0.21
CA LEU A 85 -11.07 -9.99 1.16
C LEU A 85 -11.25 -9.14 2.43
N GLY A 86 -10.14 -8.60 2.95
CA GLY A 86 -10.17 -7.74 4.12
C GLY A 86 -10.92 -6.43 3.89
N SER A 87 -10.72 -5.78 2.75
CA SER A 87 -11.41 -4.54 2.37
C SER A 87 -12.90 -4.80 2.19
N THR A 88 -13.30 -5.93 1.61
CA THR A 88 -14.70 -6.35 1.52
C THR A 88 -15.35 -6.45 2.91
N VAL A 89 -14.68 -7.09 3.88
CA VAL A 89 -15.18 -7.20 5.25
C VAL A 89 -15.29 -5.82 5.92
N ILE A 90 -14.29 -4.96 5.73
CA ILE A 90 -14.30 -3.58 6.25
C ILE A 90 -15.45 -2.79 5.64
N ASN A 91 -15.65 -2.86 4.33
CA ASN A 91 -16.71 -2.15 3.63
C ASN A 91 -18.10 -2.60 4.10
N VAL A 92 -18.32 -3.91 4.27
CA VAL A 92 -19.57 -4.43 4.84
C VAL A 92 -19.77 -3.93 6.27
N TYR A 93 -18.72 -3.93 7.10
CA TYR A 93 -18.82 -3.40 8.46
C TYR A 93 -19.16 -1.92 8.47
N SER A 94 -18.49 -1.11 7.64
CA SER A 94 -18.72 0.33 7.52
C SER A 94 -20.11 0.64 7.00
N ALA A 95 -20.60 -0.09 6.00
CA ALA A 95 -21.97 0.00 5.48
C ALA A 95 -23.03 -0.17 6.56
N ASN A 96 -22.80 -1.07 7.52
CA ASN A 96 -23.74 -1.34 8.59
C ASN A 96 -23.59 -0.41 9.80
N THR A 97 -22.40 0.13 10.04
CA THR A 97 -22.08 0.90 11.26
C THR A 97 -22.13 2.42 11.04
N PHE A 98 -21.75 2.87 9.84
CA PHE A 98 -21.62 4.28 9.46
C PHE A 98 -22.47 4.54 8.21
N GLN A 99 -23.79 4.51 8.37
CA GLN A 99 -24.75 4.71 7.27
C GLN A 99 -24.53 6.06 6.57
N ASP A 100 -24.38 7.15 7.33
CA ASP A 100 -24.08 8.47 6.75
C ASP A 100 -22.85 8.48 5.83
N PHE A 101 -21.78 7.78 6.21
CA PHE A 101 -20.58 7.66 5.36
C PHE A 101 -20.85 6.80 4.13
N SER A 102 -21.62 5.74 4.29
CA SER A 102 -21.85 4.74 3.25
C SER A 102 -22.84 5.23 2.19
N ASP A 103 -23.89 5.93 2.61
CA ASP A 103 -24.88 6.55 1.74
C ASP A 103 -24.28 7.70 0.90
N HIS A 104 -23.21 8.32 1.40
CA HIS A 104 -22.47 9.38 0.71
C HIS A 104 -21.11 8.90 0.18
N TYR A 105 -20.82 7.59 0.20
CA TYR A 105 -19.52 7.09 -0.22
C TYR A 105 -19.28 7.35 -1.71
N GLU A 106 -20.31 7.16 -2.53
CA GLU A 106 -20.26 7.50 -3.96
C GLU A 106 -19.99 9.00 -4.17
N GLN A 107 -20.62 9.86 -3.38
CA GLN A 107 -20.40 11.31 -3.45
C GLN A 107 -19.02 11.72 -2.91
N TYR A 108 -18.50 11.04 -1.88
CA TYR A 108 -17.13 11.22 -1.39
C TYR A 108 -16.10 10.86 -2.46
N VAL A 109 -16.29 9.73 -3.16
CA VAL A 109 -15.40 9.31 -4.26
C VAL A 109 -15.48 10.31 -5.42
N HIS A 110 -16.68 10.79 -5.73
CA HIS A 110 -16.91 11.82 -6.76
C HIS A 110 -16.23 13.14 -6.39
N ASP A 111 -16.38 13.63 -5.16
CA ASP A 111 -15.76 14.87 -4.69
C ASP A 111 -14.23 14.73 -4.61
N TYR A 112 -13.70 13.54 -4.30
CA TYR A 112 -12.26 13.25 -4.30
C TYR A 112 -11.67 13.27 -5.71
N ALA A 113 -12.35 12.67 -6.69
CA ALA A 113 -11.97 12.68 -8.10
C ALA A 113 -12.11 14.09 -8.72
N ASP A 114 -13.23 14.78 -8.46
CA ASP A 114 -13.52 16.12 -8.99
C ASP A 114 -12.62 17.21 -8.43
N MET A 115 -12.17 17.11 -7.18
CA MET A 115 -11.20 18.09 -6.64
C MET A 115 -9.83 17.99 -7.31
N GLN A 116 -9.56 16.91 -8.03
CA GLN A 116 -8.30 16.67 -8.70
C GLN A 116 -8.40 16.76 -10.23
N ALA A 117 -9.60 16.56 -10.79
CA ALA A 117 -9.91 16.86 -12.19
C ALA A 117 -10.15 18.36 -12.41
N TYR A 118 -9.62 18.89 -13.50
CA TYR A 118 -9.94 20.26 -13.94
C TYR A 118 -11.39 20.31 -14.43
N ASP A 119 -12.27 21.00 -13.70
CA ASP A 119 -13.65 21.30 -14.11
C ASP A 119 -13.65 22.53 -15.07
N PRO A 120 -13.80 22.35 -16.39
CA PRO A 120 -14.07 23.46 -17.28
C PRO A 120 -15.56 23.74 -17.14
N GLY A 121 -15.91 24.57 -16.16
CA GLY A 121 -17.28 24.74 -15.69
C GLY A 121 -18.35 24.82 -16.78
N ASP A 122 -19.54 24.34 -16.42
CA ASP A 122 -20.83 24.28 -17.15
C ASP A 122 -21.12 25.45 -18.12
N GLU A 123 -20.36 25.57 -19.20
CA GLU A 123 -20.83 26.20 -20.43
C GLU A 123 -21.39 25.08 -21.31
N GLU A 124 -22.72 25.08 -21.48
CA GLU A 124 -23.45 24.39 -22.54
C GLU A 124 -22.87 24.78 -23.91
N THR A 125 -21.70 24.24 -24.22
CA THR A 125 -21.15 24.21 -25.56
C THR A 125 -21.51 22.85 -26.10
N THR A 126 -22.22 22.86 -27.22
CA THR A 126 -22.51 21.69 -28.03
C THR A 126 -21.17 21.06 -28.45
N THR A 127 -20.57 20.23 -27.61
CA THR A 127 -19.24 19.67 -27.83
C THR A 127 -19.33 18.58 -28.89
N GLU A 128 -18.56 18.76 -29.98
CA GLU A 128 -18.40 17.73 -30.99
C GLU A 128 -17.88 16.44 -30.33
N PRO A 129 -18.30 15.25 -30.80
CA PRO A 129 -18.00 13.96 -30.16
C PRO A 129 -16.50 13.68 -29.95
N VAL A 130 -15.63 14.39 -30.66
CA VAL A 130 -14.17 14.32 -30.51
C VAL A 130 -13.69 15.01 -29.22
N TRP A 131 -14.27 16.16 -28.85
CA TRP A 131 -13.91 16.87 -27.61
C TRP A 131 -14.37 16.12 -26.37
N ALA A 132 -15.59 15.59 -26.40
CA ALA A 132 -16.12 14.72 -25.35
C ALA A 132 -15.27 13.44 -25.14
N PHE A 133 -14.65 12.92 -26.21
CA PHE A 133 -13.72 11.80 -26.09
C PHE A 133 -12.43 12.20 -25.36
N PHE A 134 -11.83 13.35 -25.72
CA PHE A 134 -10.60 13.81 -25.07
C PHE A 134 -10.83 14.19 -23.60
N GLU A 135 -11.94 14.85 -23.29
CA GLU A 135 -12.34 15.17 -21.90
C GLU A 135 -12.49 13.88 -21.08
N LYS A 136 -13.14 12.85 -21.63
CA LYS A 136 -13.27 11.56 -20.94
C LYS A 136 -11.92 10.85 -20.74
N VAL A 137 -11.02 10.93 -21.73
CA VAL A 137 -9.66 10.37 -21.61
C VAL A 137 -8.85 11.12 -20.55
N ASP A 138 -9.00 12.44 -20.47
CA ASP A 138 -8.29 13.27 -19.50
C ASP A 138 -8.79 12.99 -18.08
N LEU A 139 -10.12 13.01 -17.87
CA LEU A 139 -10.74 12.70 -16.58
C LEU A 139 -10.33 11.32 -16.06
N VAL A 140 -10.58 10.27 -16.84
CA VAL A 140 -10.29 8.90 -16.42
C VAL A 140 -8.79 8.64 -16.35
N GLY A 141 -8.01 9.26 -17.25
CA GLY A 141 -6.56 9.17 -17.25
C GLY A 141 -5.94 9.80 -16.01
N TYR A 142 -6.50 10.93 -15.57
CA TYR A 142 -6.11 11.61 -14.35
C TYR A 142 -6.43 10.75 -13.11
N ASP A 143 -7.63 10.18 -13.00
CA ASP A 143 -7.99 9.33 -11.85
C ASP A 143 -7.08 8.08 -11.75
N ILE A 144 -6.78 7.43 -12.88
CA ILE A 144 -5.81 6.32 -12.91
C ILE A 144 -4.41 6.78 -12.47
N PHE A 145 -4.02 8.00 -12.83
CA PHE A 145 -2.75 8.58 -12.40
C PHE A 145 -2.76 8.85 -10.88
N ALA A 146 -3.82 9.45 -10.36
CA ALA A 146 -4.02 9.69 -8.93
C ALA A 146 -3.99 8.38 -8.14
N ASP A 147 -4.72 7.35 -8.57
CA ASP A 147 -4.70 6.00 -7.96
C ASP A 147 -3.30 5.38 -7.95
N THR A 148 -2.54 5.60 -9.02
CA THR A 148 -1.14 5.15 -9.09
C THR A 148 -0.28 5.88 -8.04
N LEU A 149 -0.51 7.18 -7.85
CA LEU A 149 0.18 7.98 -6.83
C LEU A 149 -0.27 7.63 -5.41
N ALA A 150 -1.55 7.32 -5.18
CA ALA A 150 -2.08 6.85 -3.90
C ALA A 150 -1.34 5.59 -3.42
N GLY A 151 -0.96 4.71 -4.35
CA GLY A 151 -0.05 3.60 -4.07
C GLY A 151 1.29 4.01 -3.43
N LEU A 152 1.80 5.22 -3.67
CA LEU A 152 3.04 5.72 -3.06
C LEU A 152 2.85 6.23 -1.62
N GLU A 153 1.63 6.36 -1.11
CA GLU A 153 1.37 6.65 0.32
C GLU A 153 1.97 5.58 1.23
N GLU A 154 2.24 4.40 0.68
CA GLU A 154 2.89 3.30 1.42
C GLU A 154 4.35 3.61 1.75
N VAL A 155 4.98 4.50 0.98
CA VAL A 155 6.28 5.09 1.30
C VAL A 155 6.18 5.98 2.53
N TRP A 156 5.18 6.87 2.55
CA TRP A 156 4.86 7.75 3.68
C TRP A 156 4.57 6.94 4.94
N ARG A 157 3.82 5.84 4.85
CA ARG A 157 3.52 4.99 6.01
C ARG A 157 4.78 4.32 6.56
N LEU A 158 5.62 3.75 5.70
CA LEU A 158 6.90 3.16 6.13
C LEU A 158 7.82 4.22 6.77
N ALA A 159 7.84 5.43 6.21
CA ALA A 159 8.57 6.56 6.75
C ALA A 159 8.11 6.90 8.17
N TYR A 160 6.80 6.96 8.42
CA TYR A 160 6.27 7.15 9.78
C TYR A 160 6.57 6.00 10.74
N ILE A 161 6.44 4.74 10.30
CA ILE A 161 6.83 3.59 11.13
C ILE A 161 8.28 3.75 11.60
N ILE A 162 9.18 4.15 10.70
CA ILE A 162 10.60 4.41 11.04
C ILE A 162 10.73 5.57 12.02
N LEU A 163 10.04 6.70 11.80
CA LEU A 163 10.07 7.85 12.71
C LEU A 163 9.60 7.48 14.13
N PHE A 164 8.47 6.78 14.25
CA PHE A 164 7.96 6.33 15.53
C PHE A 164 8.91 5.36 16.21
N LEU A 165 9.49 4.41 15.47
CA LEU A 165 10.49 3.49 16.04
C LEU A 165 11.75 4.22 16.53
N LEU A 166 12.21 5.25 15.81
CA LEU A 166 13.34 6.09 16.27
C LEU A 166 12.97 6.88 17.53
N LEU A 167 11.75 7.42 17.59
CA LEU A 167 11.22 8.11 18.76
C LEU A 167 11.14 7.17 19.96
N PHE A 168 10.56 5.99 19.79
CA PHE A 168 10.45 4.97 20.84
C PHE A 168 11.81 4.47 21.32
N LYS A 169 12.75 4.24 20.41
CA LYS A 169 14.13 3.89 20.75
C LYS A 169 14.82 4.96 21.61
N LYS A 170 14.54 6.24 21.34
CA LYS A 170 15.10 7.38 22.09
C LYS A 170 14.43 7.54 23.46
N ILE A 171 13.10 7.51 23.53
CA ILE A 171 12.32 7.75 24.76
C ILE A 171 12.37 6.54 25.69
N PHE A 172 12.19 5.33 25.16
CA PHE A 172 12.04 4.10 25.94
C PHE A 172 13.28 3.19 25.87
N ARG A 173 14.48 3.77 25.94
CA ARG A 173 15.76 3.07 25.75
C ARG A 173 15.91 1.79 26.58
N LYS A 174 15.56 1.80 27.87
CA LYS A 174 15.64 0.61 28.76
C LYS A 174 14.77 -0.54 28.26
N ARG A 175 13.53 -0.26 27.85
CA ARG A 175 12.61 -1.27 27.30
C ARG A 175 13.06 -1.73 25.91
N TRP A 176 13.60 -0.82 25.10
CA TRP A 176 14.16 -1.14 23.79
C TRP A 176 15.35 -2.11 23.85
N GLU A 177 16.24 -1.90 24.83
CA GLU A 177 17.42 -2.74 25.07
C GLU A 177 17.05 -4.10 25.68
N SER A 178 15.91 -4.21 26.39
CA SER A 178 15.39 -5.49 26.93
C SER A 178 14.92 -6.51 25.88
N GLY A 179 14.95 -6.16 24.59
CA GLY A 179 14.60 -7.06 23.49
C GLY A 179 13.11 -7.08 23.10
N ARG A 180 12.22 -6.41 23.85
CA ARG A 180 10.77 -6.31 23.58
C ARG A 180 10.42 -5.32 22.47
N ARG A 181 11.10 -5.42 21.31
CA ARG A 181 11.00 -4.44 20.21
C ARG A 181 9.72 -4.58 19.39
N ASP A 182 9.10 -5.75 19.38
CA ASP A 182 7.91 -6.01 18.57
C ASP A 182 6.70 -5.21 19.05
N MET A 183 6.57 -4.98 20.36
CA MET A 183 5.53 -4.08 20.90
C MET A 183 5.63 -2.66 20.34
N PHE A 184 6.86 -2.15 20.15
CA PHE A 184 7.06 -0.82 19.54
C PHE A 184 6.73 -0.81 18.05
N LEU A 185 6.97 -1.92 17.34
CA LEU A 185 6.57 -2.07 15.96
C LEU A 185 5.04 -2.10 15.82
N MET A 186 4.35 -2.87 16.67
CA MET A 186 2.89 -2.91 16.67
C MET A 186 2.28 -1.57 17.06
N ALA A 187 2.87 -0.86 18.02
CA ALA A 187 2.45 0.50 18.37
C ALA A 187 2.67 1.48 17.21
N ALA A 188 3.83 1.42 16.54
CA ALA A 188 4.10 2.26 15.37
C ALA A 188 3.11 1.99 14.23
N LEU A 189 2.86 0.71 13.92
CA LEU A 189 1.86 0.29 12.95
C LEU A 189 0.47 0.85 13.28
N PHE A 190 0.03 0.69 14.53
CA PHE A 190 -1.28 1.16 14.99
C PHE A 190 -1.40 2.69 14.89
N LEU A 191 -0.36 3.44 15.29
CA LEU A 191 -0.37 4.90 15.16
C LEU A 191 -0.43 5.34 13.70
N THR A 192 0.35 4.72 12.81
CA THR A 192 0.30 5.04 11.38
C THR A 192 -1.02 4.69 10.73
N THR A 193 -1.71 3.68 11.25
CA THR A 193 -3.04 3.28 10.79
C THR A 193 -4.06 4.39 11.06
N ILE A 194 -4.02 4.99 12.26
CA ILE A 194 -4.89 6.11 12.61
C ILE A 194 -4.57 7.34 11.74
N LEU A 195 -3.28 7.65 11.55
CA LEU A 195 -2.87 8.76 10.68
C LEU A 195 -3.37 8.56 9.25
N PHE A 196 -3.24 7.35 8.71
CA PHE A 196 -3.70 7.04 7.35
C PHE A 196 -5.20 7.32 7.20
N GLY A 197 -6.02 6.94 8.18
CA GLY A 197 -7.44 7.27 8.18
C GLY A 197 -7.75 8.77 8.31
N ILE A 198 -6.94 9.52 9.08
CA ILE A 198 -7.08 10.98 9.20
C ILE A 198 -6.75 11.67 7.89
N ASP A 199 -5.70 11.23 7.20
CA ASP A 199 -5.21 11.83 5.95
C ASP A 199 -6.28 11.82 4.85
N HIS A 200 -7.07 10.76 4.77
CA HIS A 200 -8.23 10.63 3.87
C HIS A 200 -9.42 11.55 4.24
N THR A 201 -9.22 12.45 5.20
CA THR A 201 -10.19 13.49 5.57
C THR A 201 -9.56 14.87 5.63
N LEU A 202 -8.32 15.04 5.14
CA LEU A 202 -7.60 16.31 5.17
C LEU A 202 -7.81 17.16 3.92
N ASP A 203 -8.15 16.56 2.80
CA ASP A 203 -8.33 17.20 1.49
C ASP A 203 -9.69 17.88 1.31
N SER A 204 -10.70 17.48 2.10
CA SER A 204 -12.08 17.96 1.94
C SER A 204 -12.77 18.18 3.29
N ALA A 205 -13.60 19.21 3.40
CA ALA A 205 -14.34 19.50 4.62
C ALA A 205 -15.64 18.68 4.64
N GLN A 206 -15.80 17.81 5.65
CA GLN A 206 -16.92 16.88 5.72
C GLN A 206 -17.67 16.95 7.06
N PRO A 207 -18.98 16.66 7.09
CA PRO A 207 -19.73 16.47 8.32
C PRO A 207 -19.05 15.45 9.24
N TRP A 208 -19.22 15.63 10.56
CA TRP A 208 -18.51 14.83 11.55
C TRP A 208 -18.83 13.33 11.47
N SER A 209 -20.06 12.96 11.14
CA SER A 209 -20.46 11.56 10.97
C SER A 209 -19.76 10.89 9.78
N ILE A 210 -19.71 11.56 8.63
CA ILE A 210 -18.97 11.12 7.44
C ILE A 210 -17.48 11.04 7.78
N LYS A 211 -16.91 12.08 8.39
CA LYS A 211 -15.50 12.13 8.77
C LYS A 211 -15.08 10.97 9.68
N ILE A 212 -15.87 10.63 10.70
CA ILE A 212 -15.57 9.48 11.57
C ILE A 212 -15.65 8.18 10.77
N GLY A 213 -16.67 8.01 9.93
CA GLY A 213 -16.82 6.84 9.07
C GLY A 213 -15.61 6.64 8.14
N SER A 214 -15.16 7.72 7.49
CA SER A 214 -13.96 7.73 6.65
C SER A 214 -12.71 7.34 7.46
N ILE A 215 -12.47 8.00 8.62
CA ILE A 215 -11.30 7.69 9.46
C ILE A 215 -11.30 6.21 9.86
N VAL A 216 -12.42 5.67 10.33
CA VAL A 216 -12.49 4.27 10.77
C VAL A 216 -12.31 3.31 9.60
N THR A 217 -12.92 3.58 8.45
CA THR A 217 -12.83 2.73 7.26
C THR A 217 -11.40 2.70 6.72
N PHE A 218 -10.84 3.87 6.42
CA PHE A 218 -9.50 3.99 5.85
C PHE A 218 -8.42 3.61 6.86
N ALA A 219 -8.61 3.85 8.17
CA ALA A 219 -7.71 3.29 9.17
C ALA A 219 -7.68 1.76 9.10
N ASN A 220 -8.84 1.08 9.05
CA ASN A 220 -8.82 -0.40 8.93
C ASN A 220 -8.17 -0.89 7.63
N MET A 221 -8.36 -0.20 6.50
CA MET A 221 -7.65 -0.51 5.25
C MET A 221 -6.14 -0.28 5.38
N GLY A 222 -5.73 0.83 5.97
CA GLY A 222 -4.33 1.15 6.29
C GLY A 222 -3.69 0.11 7.22
N LEU A 223 -4.47 -0.49 8.13
CA LEU A 223 -4.01 -1.59 8.99
C LEU A 223 -3.71 -2.83 8.15
N LEU A 224 -4.60 -3.20 7.21
CA LEU A 224 -4.39 -4.33 6.31
C LEU A 224 -3.12 -4.12 5.47
N PHE A 225 -2.97 -2.96 4.86
CA PHE A 225 -1.77 -2.64 4.11
C PHE A 225 -0.51 -2.68 4.97
N GLY A 226 -0.56 -2.13 6.19
CA GLY A 226 0.56 -2.17 7.12
C GLY A 226 0.90 -3.60 7.55
N LEU A 227 -0.08 -4.47 7.79
CA LEU A 227 0.14 -5.89 8.06
C LEU A 227 0.73 -6.62 6.84
N ILE A 228 0.24 -6.33 5.63
CA ILE A 228 0.81 -6.83 4.38
C ILE A 228 2.25 -6.38 4.22
N LEU A 229 2.58 -5.13 4.55
CA LEU A 229 3.95 -4.59 4.49
C LEU A 229 4.87 -5.34 5.46
N LEU A 230 4.43 -5.62 6.69
CA LEU A 230 5.20 -6.42 7.66
C LEU A 230 5.33 -7.89 7.26
N TRP A 231 4.26 -8.50 6.73
CA TRP A 231 4.25 -9.88 6.26
C TRP A 231 5.16 -10.08 5.04
N THR A 232 4.98 -9.21 4.04
CA THR A 232 5.71 -9.33 2.78
C THR A 232 7.16 -8.87 2.89
N ARG A 233 7.42 -7.92 3.81
CA ARG A 233 8.68 -7.17 3.92
C ARG A 233 9.09 -6.53 2.60
N ASN A 234 8.11 -6.17 1.77
CA ASN A 234 8.34 -5.63 0.44
C ASN A 234 7.41 -4.43 0.22
N LEU A 235 7.98 -3.23 0.37
CA LEU A 235 7.29 -1.96 0.15
C LEU A 235 6.57 -1.93 -1.21
N TRP A 236 7.25 -2.35 -2.27
CA TRP A 236 6.72 -2.27 -3.63
C TRP A 236 5.55 -3.23 -3.87
N VAL A 237 5.48 -4.35 -3.14
CA VAL A 237 4.29 -5.20 -3.19
C VAL A 237 3.09 -4.47 -2.61
N THR A 238 3.26 -3.81 -1.45
CA THR A 238 2.17 -3.04 -0.84
C THR A 238 1.75 -1.86 -1.72
N VAL A 239 2.72 -1.10 -2.27
CA VAL A 239 2.47 -0.01 -3.23
C VAL A 239 1.63 -0.50 -4.42
N LEU A 240 2.02 -1.63 -5.02
CA LEU A 240 1.31 -2.19 -6.18
C LEU A 240 -0.08 -2.72 -5.82
N VAL A 241 -0.26 -3.31 -4.64
CA VAL A 241 -1.57 -3.79 -4.20
C VAL A 241 -2.51 -2.61 -3.96
N HIS A 242 -2.01 -1.53 -3.35
CA HIS A 242 -2.78 -0.31 -3.14
C HIS A 242 -3.20 0.32 -4.47
N ALA A 243 -2.23 0.70 -5.31
CA ALA A 243 -2.52 1.32 -6.60
C ALA A 243 -3.44 0.47 -7.49
N LEU A 244 -3.21 -0.84 -7.60
CA LEU A 244 -4.04 -1.68 -8.47
C LEU A 244 -5.45 -1.88 -7.93
N TYR A 245 -5.64 -1.87 -6.61
CA TYR A 245 -6.98 -1.93 -6.04
C TYR A 245 -7.75 -0.66 -6.40
N ASP A 246 -7.16 0.51 -6.19
CA ASP A 246 -7.78 1.80 -6.47
C ASP A 246 -8.07 1.97 -7.97
N ILE A 247 -7.10 1.66 -8.84
CA ILE A 247 -7.31 1.64 -10.30
C ILE A 247 -8.48 0.72 -10.67
N THR A 248 -8.59 -0.47 -10.07
CA THR A 248 -9.72 -1.35 -10.37
C THR A 248 -11.05 -0.81 -9.85
N ALA A 249 -11.05 -0.05 -8.74
CA ALA A 249 -12.25 0.62 -8.24
C ALA A 249 -12.67 1.75 -9.20
N THR A 250 -11.72 2.54 -9.70
CA THR A 250 -11.93 3.55 -10.75
C THR A 250 -12.45 2.95 -12.05
N LEU A 251 -11.90 1.81 -12.49
CA LEU A 251 -12.45 1.08 -13.64
C LEU A 251 -13.86 0.53 -13.37
N SER A 252 -14.14 0.17 -12.12
CA SER A 252 -15.48 -0.24 -11.68
C SER A 252 -16.49 0.87 -11.87
N TRP A 253 -16.08 2.08 -11.48
CA TRP A 253 -16.87 3.30 -11.58
C TRP A 253 -17.16 3.68 -13.03
N TYR A 254 -16.13 3.73 -13.88
CA TYR A 254 -16.28 4.29 -15.23
C TYR A 254 -16.74 3.31 -16.31
N TYR A 255 -16.46 2.00 -16.17
CA TYR A 255 -16.59 1.07 -17.29
C TYR A 255 -17.27 -0.25 -16.95
N VAL A 256 -16.91 -0.90 -15.84
CA VAL A 256 -17.34 -2.28 -15.56
C VAL A 256 -17.67 -2.42 -14.08
N GLU A 257 -18.94 -2.31 -13.68
CA GLU A 257 -19.42 -2.32 -12.28
C GLU A 257 -18.70 -3.30 -11.34
N TYR A 258 -18.35 -4.50 -11.83
CA TYR A 258 -17.67 -5.56 -11.08
C TYR A 258 -16.16 -5.72 -11.41
N ALA A 259 -15.48 -4.64 -11.80
CA ALA A 259 -14.09 -4.68 -12.25
C ALA A 259 -13.16 -5.21 -11.15
N VAL A 260 -13.37 -4.79 -9.89
CA VAL A 260 -12.59 -5.21 -8.73
C VAL A 260 -12.73 -6.72 -8.51
N GLU A 261 -13.95 -7.25 -8.52
CA GLU A 261 -14.24 -8.68 -8.32
C GLU A 261 -13.70 -9.53 -9.47
N LEU A 262 -13.87 -9.09 -10.72
CA LEU A 262 -13.35 -9.78 -11.90
C LEU A 262 -11.82 -9.83 -11.88
N PHE A 263 -11.17 -8.72 -11.49
CA PHE A 263 -9.72 -8.69 -11.34
C PHE A 263 -9.27 -9.60 -10.19
N ALA A 264 -9.94 -9.58 -9.04
CA ALA A 264 -9.65 -10.48 -7.93
C ALA A 264 -9.81 -11.96 -8.32
N LEU A 265 -10.83 -12.31 -9.10
CA LEU A 265 -11.01 -13.66 -9.65
C LEU A 265 -9.86 -14.06 -10.58
N ALA A 266 -9.43 -13.17 -11.47
CA ALA A 266 -8.28 -13.42 -12.34
C ALA A 266 -6.99 -13.62 -11.52
N VAL A 267 -6.75 -12.77 -10.53
CA VAL A 267 -5.62 -12.89 -9.59
C VAL A 267 -5.68 -14.21 -8.83
N LEU A 268 -6.86 -14.66 -8.39
CA LEU A 268 -7.04 -15.94 -7.70
C LEU A 268 -6.65 -17.12 -8.61
N VAL A 269 -7.12 -17.14 -9.86
CA VAL A 269 -6.75 -18.19 -10.83
C VAL A 269 -5.24 -18.23 -11.03
N VAL A 270 -4.60 -17.07 -11.24
CA VAL A 270 -3.14 -16.97 -11.37
C VAL A 270 -2.44 -17.45 -10.10
N HIS A 271 -2.92 -17.05 -8.92
CA HIS A 271 -2.36 -17.47 -7.64
C HIS A 271 -2.37 -19.00 -7.48
N LEU A 272 -3.50 -19.64 -7.75
CA LEU A 272 -3.66 -21.10 -7.64
C LEU A 272 -2.73 -21.86 -8.60
N ILE A 273 -2.60 -21.37 -9.84
CA ILE A 273 -1.69 -21.95 -10.84
C ILE A 273 -0.24 -21.84 -10.34
N LEU A 274 0.20 -20.63 -9.99
CA LEU A 274 1.58 -20.40 -9.55
C LEU A 274 1.91 -21.15 -8.27
N PHE A 275 0.97 -21.24 -7.33
CA PHE A 275 1.15 -21.92 -6.06
C PHE A 275 1.35 -23.41 -6.27
N THR A 276 0.54 -24.00 -7.15
CA THR A 276 0.67 -25.41 -7.54
C THR A 276 2.03 -25.68 -8.19
N LEU A 277 2.45 -24.82 -9.13
CA LEU A 277 3.76 -24.95 -9.80
C LEU A 277 4.94 -24.82 -8.83
N GLU A 278 4.89 -23.87 -7.89
CA GLU A 278 5.93 -23.70 -6.86
C GLU A 278 5.99 -24.91 -5.93
N LYS A 279 4.83 -25.43 -5.49
CA LYS A 279 4.76 -26.61 -4.63
C LYS A 279 5.33 -27.85 -5.31
N VAL A 280 5.04 -28.06 -6.60
CA VAL A 280 5.61 -29.16 -7.39
C VAL A 280 7.12 -28.99 -7.55
N HIS A 281 7.60 -27.78 -7.85
CA HIS A 281 9.03 -27.49 -7.98
C HIS A 281 9.80 -27.75 -6.68
N GLN A 282 9.29 -27.28 -5.54
CA GLN A 282 9.89 -27.52 -4.22
C GLN A 282 9.93 -29.01 -3.87
N LYS A 283 8.85 -29.75 -4.16
CA LYS A 283 8.82 -31.20 -3.95
C LYS A 283 9.87 -31.93 -4.78
N ARG A 284 10.11 -31.49 -6.02
CA ARG A 284 11.16 -32.05 -6.88
C ARG A 284 12.55 -31.74 -6.35
N LEU A 285 12.81 -30.49 -5.97
CA LEU A 285 14.10 -30.07 -5.40
C LEU A 285 14.43 -30.85 -4.12
N ASN A 286 13.46 -31.03 -3.23
CA ASN A 286 13.66 -31.79 -1.99
C ASN A 286 13.99 -33.27 -2.26
N ARG A 287 13.39 -33.88 -3.30
CA ARG A 287 13.73 -35.25 -3.70
C ARG A 287 15.15 -35.35 -4.25
N GLU A 288 15.57 -34.38 -5.07
CA GLU A 288 16.93 -34.33 -5.62
C GLU A 288 17.96 -34.17 -4.48
N LEU A 289 17.71 -33.28 -3.52
CA LEU A 289 18.58 -33.10 -2.34
C LEU A 289 18.67 -34.36 -1.47
N GLN A 290 17.55 -35.01 -1.19
CA GLN A 290 17.55 -36.28 -0.43
C GLN A 290 18.32 -37.39 -1.15
N THR A 291 18.26 -37.41 -2.50
CA THR A 291 19.02 -38.39 -3.30
C THR A 291 20.52 -38.12 -3.21
N ILE A 292 20.95 -36.86 -3.25
CA ILE A 292 22.35 -36.45 -3.12
C ILE A 292 22.88 -36.77 -1.71
N GLU A 293 22.12 -36.45 -0.66
CA GLU A 293 22.50 -36.76 0.73
C GLU A 293 22.68 -38.27 0.94
N LEU A 294 21.79 -39.09 0.37
CA LEU A 294 21.87 -40.55 0.44
C LEU A 294 23.11 -41.09 -0.29
N GLN A 295 23.44 -40.53 -1.46
CA GLN A 295 24.65 -40.89 -2.21
C GLN A 295 25.91 -40.54 -1.41
N GLN A 296 26.00 -39.34 -0.85
CA GLN A 296 27.13 -38.92 -0.03
C GLN A 296 27.31 -39.77 1.23
N THR A 297 26.21 -40.14 1.91
CA THR A 297 26.31 -41.04 3.08
C THR A 297 26.78 -42.45 2.67
N THR A 298 26.33 -42.94 1.52
CA THR A 298 26.75 -44.25 1.00
C THR A 298 28.24 -44.25 0.63
N GLU A 299 28.72 -43.20 -0.03
CA GLU A 299 30.14 -43.03 -0.38
C GLU A 299 31.04 -42.91 0.86
N VAL A 300 30.60 -42.20 1.90
CA VAL A 300 31.36 -42.11 3.17
C VAL A 300 31.45 -43.48 3.86
N LEU A 301 30.37 -44.26 3.85
CA LEU A 301 30.36 -45.61 4.43
C LEU A 301 31.28 -46.57 3.65
N GLN A 302 31.28 -46.50 2.32
CA GLN A 302 32.13 -47.35 1.48
C GLN A 302 33.63 -47.02 1.60
N ASN A 303 33.99 -45.76 1.89
CA ASN A 303 35.38 -45.35 2.07
C ASN A 303 35.90 -45.57 3.51
N ALA A 304 35.04 -45.99 4.45
CA ALA A 304 35.39 -46.23 5.85
C ALA A 304 35.66 -47.72 6.18
N GLU A 305 35.37 -48.62 5.23
CA GLU A 305 35.70 -50.06 5.28
C GLU A 305 37.05 -50.35 4.59
#